data_AF-A0A537UL82-F1
#
_entry.id   AF-A0A537UL82-F1
#
_cell.length_a   1.000
_cell.length_b   1.000
_cell.length_c   1.000
_cell.angle_alpha   90.00
_cell.angle_beta   90.00
_cell.angle_gamma   90.00
#
_symmetry.space_group_name_H-M   'P 1'
#
loop_
_entity.id
_entity.type
_entity.pdbx_description
1 polymer ?
#
loop_
_entity_poly.entity_id
_entity_poly.type
_entity_poly.pdbx_seq_one_letter_code
_entity_poly.pdbx_strand_id
1 'polypeptide(L)'
;SAILEAFVPFEREVSMIAARSADGHVECFDVTENEHRDHILKISRAPAAISDALAAQARIIAESIANALNYVGVLAVEMFVLAGPGGPKLLVNEIAPRVHNSGHWTLDGASISQFEQHIRAIAGWPLGKPVRHGPVTMTNLIGDDIHSYQQWLTIPGATVHLYGKGQARPGRKMGHVTQVDAIPPKTA
;
A
#
# COMPACT_ATOMS: atom_id res chain seq x y z
N SER A 1 5.36 -17.77 24.82
CA SER A 1 4.62 -18.60 23.85
C SER A 1 5.03 -18.21 22.45
N ALA A 2 4.87 -19.10 21.47
CA ALA A 2 5.10 -18.82 20.06
C ALA A 2 3.92 -19.38 19.25
N ILE A 3 3.67 -18.82 18.07
CA ILE A 3 2.70 -19.32 17.10
C ILE A 3 3.50 -19.98 15.97
N LEU A 4 3.06 -21.15 15.51
CA LEU A 4 3.65 -21.86 14.39
C LEU A 4 2.62 -21.91 13.25
N GLU A 5 3.03 -21.47 12.08
CA GLU A 5 2.19 -21.39 10.89
C GLU A 5 2.85 -22.13 9.72
N ALA A 6 2.03 -22.56 8.75
CA ALA A 6 2.53 -23.23 7.56
C ALA A 6 3.28 -22.24 6.66
N PHE A 7 4.32 -22.72 5.96
CA PHE A 7 4.94 -21.93 4.90
C PHE A 7 3.99 -21.82 3.70
N VAL A 8 3.65 -20.58 3.32
CA VAL A 8 2.67 -20.31 2.27
C VAL A 8 3.37 -20.13 0.91
N PRO A 9 3.12 -20.98 -0.10
CA PRO A 9 3.70 -20.84 -1.42
C PRO A 9 2.89 -19.85 -2.27
N PHE A 10 3.09 -18.56 -2.02
CA PHE A 10 2.37 -17.49 -2.73
C PHE A 10 3.07 -17.06 -4.02
N GLU A 11 2.31 -16.53 -4.98
CA GLU A 11 2.85 -15.94 -6.22
C GLU A 11 3.15 -14.46 -6.08
N ARG A 12 2.35 -13.75 -5.26
CA ARG A 12 2.46 -12.30 -5.03
C ARG A 12 2.06 -11.97 -3.60
N GLU A 13 2.65 -10.91 -3.08
CA GLU A 13 2.18 -10.24 -1.87
C GLU A 13 1.43 -8.99 -2.28
N VAL A 14 0.26 -8.76 -1.69
CA VAL A 14 -0.56 -7.58 -1.95
C VAL A 14 -1.04 -6.99 -0.63
N SER A 15 -1.37 -5.71 -0.63
CA SER A 15 -2.02 -5.06 0.50
C SER A 15 -3.18 -4.19 0.06
N MET A 16 -4.23 -4.18 0.89
CA MET A 16 -5.33 -3.23 0.79
C MET A 16 -5.22 -2.19 1.90
N ILE A 17 -5.12 -0.91 1.54
CA ILE A 17 -5.26 0.18 2.50
C ILE A 17 -6.73 0.57 2.56
N ALA A 18 -7.30 0.61 3.76
CA ALA A 18 -8.68 0.98 3.99
C ALA A 18 -8.78 2.02 5.11
N ALA A 19 -9.65 3.00 4.93
CA ALA A 19 -10.04 3.94 5.96
C ALA A 19 -11.47 3.63 6.39
N ARG A 20 -11.73 3.59 7.70
CA ARG A 20 -13.08 3.46 8.26
C ARG A 20 -13.38 4.62 9.20
N SER A 21 -14.51 5.28 9.02
CA SER A 21 -15.00 6.35 9.90
C SER A 21 -15.81 5.80 11.08
N ALA A 22 -16.08 6.66 12.06
CA ALA A 22 -16.81 6.30 13.27
C ALA A 22 -18.28 5.87 13.01
N ASP A 23 -18.88 6.31 11.90
CA ASP A 23 -20.22 5.89 11.44
C ASP A 23 -20.21 4.58 10.64
N GLY A 24 -19.03 3.97 10.45
CA GLY A 24 -18.88 2.69 9.78
C GLY A 24 -18.70 2.76 8.27
N HIS A 25 -18.68 3.94 7.66
CA HIS A 25 -18.33 4.06 6.24
C HIS A 25 -16.87 3.66 6.01
N VAL A 26 -16.61 2.93 4.92
CA VAL A 26 -15.28 2.45 4.55
C VAL A 26 -14.93 2.91 3.15
N GLU A 27 -13.73 3.48 3.00
CA GLU A 27 -13.14 3.78 1.69
C GLU A 27 -11.82 3.02 1.54
N CYS A 28 -11.69 2.33 0.41
CA CYS A 28 -10.52 1.52 0.08
C CYS A 28 -9.73 2.16 -1.06
N PHE A 29 -8.40 2.09 -0.96
CA PHE A 29 -7.51 2.43 -2.07
C PHE A 29 -7.45 1.30 -3.11
N ASP A 30 -6.71 1.51 -4.20
CA ASP A 30 -6.37 0.42 -5.12
C ASP A 30 -5.46 -0.61 -4.43
N VAL A 31 -5.65 -1.89 -4.74
CA VAL A 31 -4.78 -2.96 -4.24
C VAL A 31 -3.35 -2.68 -4.68
N THR A 32 -2.43 -2.81 -3.75
CA THR A 32 -1.01 -2.56 -3.97
C THR A 32 -0.26 -3.88 -3.96
N GLU A 33 0.54 -4.15 -4.98
CA GLU A 33 1.46 -5.31 -5.02
C GLU A 33 2.78 -4.94 -4.35
N ASN A 34 3.27 -5.80 -3.48
CA ASN A 34 4.41 -5.55 -2.60
C ASN A 34 5.54 -6.55 -2.89
N GLU A 35 6.76 -6.02 -2.97
CA GLU A 35 7.98 -6.82 -3.10
C GLU A 35 8.83 -6.63 -1.86
N HIS A 36 9.02 -7.69 -1.08
CA HIS A 36 9.88 -7.72 0.08
C HIS A 36 11.27 -8.28 -0.28
N ARG A 37 12.32 -7.69 0.29
CA ARG A 37 13.69 -8.22 0.25
C ARG A 37 14.25 -8.22 1.66
N ASP A 38 14.82 -9.33 2.09
CA ASP A 38 15.30 -9.52 3.46
C ASP A 38 14.23 -9.14 4.51
N HIS A 39 12.97 -9.51 4.25
CA HIS A 39 11.80 -9.17 5.07
C HIS A 39 11.48 -7.67 5.21
N ILE A 40 12.01 -6.83 4.31
CA ILE A 40 11.76 -5.38 4.28
C ILE A 40 11.07 -5.02 2.96
N LEU A 41 9.96 -4.29 3.06
CA LEU A 41 9.24 -3.80 1.87
C LEU A 41 10.15 -2.90 1.03
N LYS A 42 10.47 -3.34 -0.19
CA LYS A 42 11.34 -2.62 -1.11
C LYS A 42 10.54 -1.85 -2.16
N ILE A 43 9.53 -2.47 -2.76
CA ILE A 43 8.72 -1.86 -3.82
C ILE A 43 7.23 -2.08 -3.56
N SER A 44 6.41 -1.06 -3.83
CA SER A 44 4.95 -1.14 -3.89
C SER A 44 4.45 -0.64 -5.25
N ARG A 45 3.57 -1.39 -5.91
CA ARG A 45 3.01 -1.05 -7.23
C ARG A 45 1.49 -0.95 -7.15
N ALA A 46 0.92 0.16 -7.60
CA ALA A 46 -0.51 0.39 -7.64
C ALA A 46 -0.98 0.77 -9.06
N PRO A 47 -1.93 0.05 -9.67
CA PRO A 47 -2.64 -1.09 -9.11
C PRO A 47 -1.78 -2.35 -9.15
N ALA A 48 -2.08 -3.32 -8.29
CA ALA A 48 -1.48 -4.64 -8.34
C ALA A 48 -1.80 -5.35 -9.66
N ALA A 49 -0.89 -6.19 -10.16
CA ALA A 49 -1.09 -6.96 -11.40
C ALA A 49 -1.97 -8.20 -11.16
N ILE A 50 -3.21 -7.97 -10.74
CA ILE A 50 -4.23 -8.98 -10.44
C ILE A 50 -5.52 -8.68 -11.20
N SER A 51 -6.44 -9.66 -11.26
CA SER A 51 -7.75 -9.44 -11.89
C SER A 51 -8.63 -8.51 -11.06
N ASP A 52 -9.54 -7.79 -11.73
CA ASP A 52 -10.53 -6.92 -11.06
C ASP A 52 -11.38 -7.70 -10.04
N ALA A 53 -11.69 -8.96 -10.33
CA ALA A 53 -12.42 -9.84 -9.42
C ALA A 53 -11.63 -10.09 -8.11
N LEU A 54 -10.32 -10.33 -8.21
CA LEU A 54 -9.47 -10.53 -7.04
C LEU A 54 -9.29 -9.21 -6.26
N ALA A 55 -9.18 -8.09 -6.97
CA ALA A 55 -9.11 -6.77 -6.33
C ALA A 55 -10.42 -6.42 -5.58
N ALA A 56 -11.58 -6.77 -6.15
CA ALA A 56 -12.86 -6.63 -5.47
C ALA A 56 -12.96 -7.53 -4.23
N GLN A 57 -12.43 -8.76 -4.30
CA GLN A 57 -12.36 -9.64 -3.14
C GLN A 57 -11.47 -9.06 -2.02
N ALA A 58 -10.30 -8.50 -2.36
CA ALA A 58 -9.43 -7.83 -1.40
C ALA A 58 -10.13 -6.67 -0.69
N ARG A 59 -10.95 -5.90 -1.41
CA ARG A 59 -11.79 -4.83 -0.85
C ARG A 59 -12.79 -5.38 0.17
N ILE A 60 -13.55 -6.42 -0.19
CA ILE A 60 -14.53 -7.06 0.69
C ILE A 60 -13.87 -7.59 1.97
N ILE A 61 -12.68 -8.19 1.86
CA ILE A 61 -11.91 -8.67 3.00
C ILE A 61 -11.55 -7.51 3.94
N ALA A 62 -10.99 -6.42 3.39
CA ALA A 62 -10.59 -5.26 4.18
C ALA A 62 -11.77 -4.56 4.86
N GLU A 63 -12.90 -4.39 4.15
CA GLU A 63 -14.15 -3.85 4.69
C GLU A 63 -14.69 -4.71 5.83
N SER A 64 -14.68 -6.04 5.64
CA SER A 64 -15.14 -6.99 6.67
C SER A 64 -14.28 -6.91 7.92
N ILE A 65 -12.95 -6.86 7.77
CA ILE A 65 -12.01 -6.73 8.88
C ILE A 65 -12.20 -5.38 9.60
N ALA A 66 -12.25 -4.28 8.86
CA ALA A 66 -12.42 -2.94 9.45
C ALA A 66 -13.69 -2.83 10.28
N ASN A 67 -14.80 -3.39 9.76
CA ASN A 67 -16.08 -3.40 10.46
C ASN A 67 -16.09 -4.35 11.66
N ALA A 68 -15.56 -5.56 11.54
CA ALA A 68 -15.50 -6.52 12.64
C ALA A 68 -14.65 -6.01 13.81
N LEU A 69 -13.59 -5.25 13.54
CA LEU A 69 -12.76 -4.61 14.56
C LEU A 69 -13.37 -3.31 15.10
N ASN A 70 -14.47 -2.82 14.52
CA ASN A 70 -15.02 -1.48 14.76
C ASN A 70 -13.94 -0.38 14.75
N TYR A 71 -12.98 -0.50 13.83
CA TYR A 71 -11.81 0.37 13.82
C TYR A 71 -12.14 1.75 13.25
N VAL A 72 -11.53 2.81 13.80
CA VAL A 72 -11.66 4.19 13.31
C VAL A 72 -10.28 4.69 12.92
N GLY A 73 -10.11 5.06 11.66
CA GLY A 73 -8.82 5.43 11.09
C GLY A 73 -8.46 4.61 9.85
N VAL A 74 -7.17 4.57 9.53
CA VAL A 74 -6.63 3.76 8.44
C VAL A 74 -6.02 2.49 8.99
N LEU A 75 -6.28 1.38 8.31
CA LEU A 75 -5.60 0.11 8.47
C LEU A 75 -5.10 -0.42 7.14
N ALA A 76 -4.09 -1.28 7.19
CA ALA A 76 -3.68 -2.10 6.07
C ALA A 76 -3.97 -3.57 6.34
N VAL A 77 -4.44 -4.28 5.32
CA VAL A 77 -4.54 -5.73 5.32
C VAL A 77 -3.55 -6.26 4.30
N GLU A 78 -2.53 -6.97 4.75
CA GLU A 78 -1.58 -7.68 3.88
C GLU A 78 -2.12 -9.07 3.56
N MET A 79 -1.96 -9.48 2.31
CA MET A 79 -2.50 -10.72 1.78
C MET A 79 -1.51 -11.37 0.83
N PHE A 80 -1.56 -12.69 0.76
CA PHE A 80 -0.90 -13.50 -0.24
C PHE A 80 -1.86 -13.87 -1.36
N VAL A 81 -1.39 -13.80 -2.60
CA VAL A 81 -2.08 -14.36 -3.78
C VAL A 81 -1.56 -15.77 -4.01
N LEU A 82 -2.45 -16.75 -3.91
CA LEU A 82 -2.14 -18.17 -4.10
C LEU A 82 -2.70 -18.64 -5.45
N ALA A 83 -1.91 -19.36 -6.23
CA ALA A 83 -2.42 -20.09 -7.39
C ALA A 83 -3.20 -21.34 -6.97
N GLY A 84 -4.14 -21.76 -7.81
CA GLY A 84 -4.86 -23.01 -7.59
C GLY A 84 -5.74 -23.44 -8.76
N PRO A 85 -6.23 -24.70 -8.74
CA PRO A 85 -7.04 -25.28 -9.82
C PRO A 85 -8.36 -24.55 -10.10
N GLY A 86 -8.85 -23.77 -9.12
CA GLY A 86 -10.05 -22.93 -9.24
C GLY A 86 -9.76 -21.45 -9.47
N GLY A 87 -8.54 -21.10 -9.88
CA GLY A 87 -8.07 -19.72 -10.03
C GLY A 87 -7.37 -19.17 -8.78
N PRO A 88 -6.85 -17.94 -8.86
CA PRO A 88 -6.11 -17.30 -7.78
C PRO A 88 -7.01 -17.02 -6.57
N LYS A 89 -6.45 -17.13 -5.36
CA LYS A 89 -7.15 -16.84 -4.10
C LYS A 89 -6.32 -15.92 -3.21
N LEU A 90 -6.99 -15.18 -2.34
CA LEU A 90 -6.36 -14.35 -1.31
C LEU A 90 -6.30 -15.08 0.02
N LEU A 91 -5.17 -15.00 0.70
CA LEU A 91 -4.99 -15.41 2.09
C LEU A 91 -4.50 -14.20 2.90
N VAL A 92 -5.19 -13.84 3.97
CA VAL A 92 -4.73 -12.75 4.85
C VAL A 92 -3.46 -13.19 5.59
N ASN A 93 -2.45 -12.32 5.58
CA ASN A 93 -1.19 -12.51 6.29
C ASN A 93 -1.19 -11.71 7.60
N GLU A 94 -1.28 -10.38 7.52
CA GLU A 94 -1.26 -9.51 8.69
C GLU A 94 -2.18 -8.30 8.54
N ILE A 95 -2.48 -7.66 9.68
CA ILE A 95 -3.27 -6.42 9.76
C ILE A 95 -2.45 -5.39 10.52
N ALA A 96 -2.24 -4.22 9.91
CA ALA A 96 -1.63 -3.08 10.56
C ALA A 96 -2.71 -2.01 10.85
N PRO A 97 -3.14 -1.82 12.12
CA PRO A 97 -4.15 -0.82 12.49
C PRO A 97 -3.53 0.58 12.58
N ARG A 98 -2.99 1.06 11.46
CA ARG A 98 -2.39 2.38 11.27
C ARG A 98 -2.15 2.61 9.78
N VAL A 99 -1.74 3.83 9.43
CA VAL A 99 -1.09 4.10 8.14
C VAL A 99 0.09 3.14 7.93
N HIS A 100 0.28 2.72 6.69
CA HIS A 100 1.17 1.64 6.33
C HIS A 100 2.17 2.04 5.24
N ASN A 101 3.34 1.40 5.24
CA ASN A 101 4.42 1.72 4.31
C ASN A 101 4.00 1.49 2.85
N SER A 102 3.28 0.39 2.59
CA SER A 102 2.73 0.10 1.26
C SER A 102 1.68 1.10 0.79
N GLY A 103 1.18 1.98 1.65
CA GLY A 103 0.28 3.07 1.27
C GLY A 103 0.97 4.41 1.05
N HIS A 104 2.29 4.55 1.23
CA HIS A 104 2.94 5.87 1.12
C HIS A 104 2.88 6.44 -0.29
N TRP A 105 2.72 5.59 -1.32
CA TRP A 105 2.48 6.01 -2.70
C TRP A 105 1.29 6.97 -2.83
N THR A 106 0.31 6.91 -1.91
CA THR A 106 -0.89 7.76 -1.92
C THR A 106 -0.61 9.24 -1.68
N LEU A 107 0.58 9.62 -1.17
CA LEU A 107 0.97 11.02 -0.99
C LEU A 107 1.01 11.78 -2.33
N ASP A 108 1.63 11.17 -3.34
CA ASP A 108 1.86 11.81 -4.64
C ASP A 108 1.13 11.08 -5.79
N GLY A 109 0.64 9.87 -5.54
CA GLY A 109 0.01 9.02 -6.54
C GLY A 109 -1.53 9.04 -6.53
N ALA A 110 -2.17 9.69 -5.56
CA ALA A 110 -3.62 9.74 -5.43
C ALA A 110 -4.15 11.12 -5.03
N SER A 111 -5.43 11.35 -5.33
CA SER A 111 -6.15 12.58 -4.97
C SER A 111 -6.30 12.83 -3.47
N ILE A 112 -6.03 11.81 -2.64
CA ILE A 112 -6.06 11.87 -1.19
C ILE A 112 -5.06 10.85 -0.64
N SER A 113 -4.27 11.25 0.36
CA SER A 113 -3.32 10.34 0.98
C SER A 113 -3.97 9.50 2.08
N GLN A 114 -3.39 8.33 2.38
CA GLN A 114 -3.79 7.55 3.55
C GLN A 114 -3.68 8.35 4.86
N PHE A 115 -2.76 9.32 4.92
CA PHE A 115 -2.57 10.15 6.11
C PHE A 115 -3.73 11.13 6.28
N GLU A 116 -4.14 11.78 5.20
CA GLU A 116 -5.31 12.64 5.21
C GLU A 116 -6.59 11.84 5.49
N GLN A 117 -6.75 10.67 4.85
CA GLN A 117 -7.88 9.78 5.15
C GLN A 117 -7.92 9.35 6.62
N HIS A 118 -6.75 9.08 7.22
CA HIS A 118 -6.67 8.77 8.63
C HIS A 118 -7.17 9.93 9.48
N ILE A 119 -6.72 11.16 9.19
CA ILE A 119 -7.20 12.37 9.90
C ILE A 119 -8.71 12.55 9.71
N ARG A 120 -9.24 12.43 8.49
CA ARG A 120 -10.68 12.55 8.23
C ARG A 120 -11.48 11.55 9.07
N ALA A 121 -11.06 10.29 9.08
CA ALA A 121 -11.70 9.25 9.85
C ALA A 121 -11.76 9.56 11.35
N ILE A 122 -10.64 9.96 11.96
CA ILE A 122 -10.57 10.23 13.41
C ILE A 122 -11.20 11.57 13.81
N ALA A 123 -11.25 12.54 12.88
CA ALA A 123 -11.90 13.83 13.08
C ALA A 123 -13.42 13.80 12.79
N GLY A 124 -13.95 12.68 12.29
CA GLY A 124 -15.36 12.55 11.92
C GLY A 124 -15.74 13.30 10.64
N TRP A 125 -14.78 13.53 9.74
CA TRP A 125 -15.03 14.13 8.43
C TRP A 125 -15.37 13.05 7.39
N PRO A 126 -16.11 13.41 6.32
CA PRO A 126 -16.38 12.49 5.23
C PRO A 126 -15.09 11.94 4.60
N LEU A 127 -15.05 10.61 4.46
CA LEU A 127 -13.97 9.93 3.74
C LEU A 127 -14.01 10.30 2.26
N GLY A 128 -12.82 10.51 1.67
CA GLY A 128 -12.68 10.76 0.24
C GLY A 128 -12.52 9.45 -0.53
N LYS A 129 -13.26 9.29 -1.63
CA LYS A 129 -13.00 8.23 -2.61
C LYS A 129 -11.66 8.48 -3.31
N PRO A 130 -10.64 7.61 -3.15
CA PRO A 130 -9.34 7.85 -3.76
C PRO A 130 -9.38 7.74 -5.28
N VAL A 131 -8.77 8.70 -5.98
CA VAL A 131 -8.53 8.64 -7.42
C VAL A 131 -7.03 8.60 -7.66
N ARG A 132 -6.53 7.49 -8.19
CA ARG A 132 -5.12 7.34 -8.54
C ARG A 132 -4.78 8.11 -9.82
N HIS A 133 -3.65 8.81 -9.84
CA HIS A 133 -3.25 9.71 -10.93
C HIS A 133 -2.69 9.01 -12.18
N GLY A 134 -2.25 7.76 -12.03
CA GLY A 134 -1.64 6.92 -13.06
C GLY A 134 -1.08 5.65 -12.42
N PRO A 135 -0.51 4.69 -13.17
CA PRO A 135 0.25 3.61 -12.55
C PRO A 135 1.33 4.19 -11.63
N VAL A 136 1.46 3.65 -10.42
CA VAL A 136 2.39 4.17 -9.41
C VAL A 136 3.35 3.08 -8.98
N THR A 137 4.63 3.41 -8.92
CA THR A 137 5.66 2.59 -8.29
C THR A 137 6.31 3.38 -7.16
N MET A 138 6.20 2.87 -5.93
CA MET A 138 6.90 3.40 -4.78
C MET A 138 8.10 2.51 -4.43
N THR A 139 9.28 3.11 -4.31
CA THR A 139 10.52 2.44 -3.93
C THR A 139 11.02 2.96 -2.59
N ASN A 140 11.22 2.08 -1.62
CA ASN A 140 11.86 2.47 -0.36
C ASN A 140 13.37 2.71 -0.54
N LEU A 141 13.88 3.74 0.14
CA LEU A 141 15.29 4.03 0.30
C LEU A 141 15.74 3.44 1.65
N ILE A 142 16.38 2.27 1.63
CA ILE A 142 16.82 1.52 2.80
C ILE A 142 18.32 1.73 3.03
N GLY A 143 18.70 2.10 4.25
CA GLY A 143 20.09 2.31 4.62
C GLY A 143 20.79 3.23 3.64
N ASP A 144 21.84 2.70 3.00
CA ASP A 144 22.70 3.46 2.09
C ASP A 144 22.05 3.80 0.75
N ASP A 145 20.90 3.19 0.41
CA ASP A 145 20.11 3.58 -0.77
C ASP A 145 19.77 5.07 -0.76
N ILE A 146 19.67 5.67 0.43
CA ILE A 146 19.40 7.09 0.62
C ILE A 146 20.41 7.97 -0.11
N HIS A 147 21.66 7.52 -0.27
CA HIS A 147 22.71 8.29 -0.94
C HIS A 147 22.50 8.40 -2.45
N SER A 148 21.62 7.55 -3.02
CA SER A 148 21.25 7.61 -4.44
C SER A 148 20.08 8.55 -4.74
N TYR A 149 19.48 9.22 -3.72
CA TYR A 149 18.22 9.96 -3.91
C TYR A 149 18.27 11.01 -5.02
N GLN A 150 19.43 11.64 -5.24
CA GLN A 150 19.61 12.70 -6.22
C GLN A 150 19.31 12.24 -7.65
N GLN A 151 19.52 10.95 -7.97
CA GLN A 151 19.24 10.41 -9.30
C GLN A 151 17.75 10.48 -9.65
N TRP A 152 16.87 10.51 -8.65
CA TRP A 152 15.42 10.54 -8.82
C TRP A 152 14.89 11.95 -9.08
N LEU A 153 15.66 13.01 -8.74
CA LEU A 153 15.20 14.39 -8.82
C LEU A 153 14.94 14.85 -10.26
N THR A 154 15.51 14.17 -11.24
CA THR A 154 15.33 14.46 -12.67
C THR A 154 14.43 13.44 -13.38
N ILE A 155 13.93 12.42 -12.67
CA ILE A 155 13.06 11.40 -13.27
C ILE A 155 11.64 11.95 -13.35
N PRO A 156 11.04 12.05 -14.56
CA PRO A 156 9.66 12.51 -14.70
C PRO A 156 8.69 11.67 -13.86
N GLY A 157 7.78 12.33 -13.15
CA GLY A 157 6.78 11.68 -12.30
C GLY A 157 7.31 11.18 -10.96
N ALA A 158 8.60 11.29 -10.67
CA ALA A 158 9.18 10.88 -9.39
C ALA A 158 9.11 12.01 -8.33
N THR A 159 8.67 11.65 -7.13
CA THR A 159 8.69 12.50 -5.94
C THR A 159 9.49 11.82 -4.84
N VAL A 160 10.47 12.53 -4.27
CA VAL A 160 11.38 12.01 -3.24
C VAL A 160 10.96 12.49 -1.86
N HIS A 161 10.76 11.55 -0.94
CA HIS A 161 10.50 11.81 0.47
C HIS A 161 11.65 11.31 1.34
N LEU A 162 12.34 12.23 2.03
CA LEU A 162 13.42 11.92 2.97
C LEU A 162 12.93 12.13 4.40
N TYR A 163 13.13 11.16 5.29
CA TYR A 163 12.55 11.21 6.64
C TYR A 163 13.38 11.98 7.68
N GLY A 164 14.51 12.58 7.29
CA GLY A 164 15.35 13.37 8.21
C GLY A 164 15.98 12.57 9.37
N LYS A 165 16.17 11.26 9.21
CA LYS A 165 16.57 10.32 10.28
C LYS A 165 18.06 10.36 10.70
N GLY A 166 18.83 11.35 10.25
CA GLY A 166 20.28 11.44 10.46
C GLY A 166 21.04 10.33 9.72
N GLN A 167 22.01 9.70 10.37
CA GLN A 167 22.88 8.69 9.76
C GLN A 167 22.13 7.43 9.29
N ALA A 168 22.47 6.97 8.08
CA ALA A 168 21.99 5.72 7.50
C ALA A 168 22.50 4.51 8.28
N ARG A 169 21.69 3.45 8.34
CA ARG A 169 22.04 2.14 8.94
C ARG A 169 21.45 1.02 8.09
N PRO A 170 22.09 -0.15 7.98
CA PRO A 170 21.54 -1.30 7.28
C PRO A 170 20.11 -1.62 7.75
N GLY A 171 19.21 -1.90 6.80
CA GLY A 171 17.79 -2.20 7.05
C GLY A 171 16.92 -1.03 7.51
N ARG A 172 17.49 0.16 7.77
CA ARG A 172 16.71 1.32 8.23
C ARG A 172 16.02 2.02 7.06
N LYS A 173 14.70 2.17 7.12
CA LYS A 173 13.93 2.98 6.14
C LYS A 173 14.28 4.46 6.30
N MET A 174 14.98 5.06 5.33
CA MET A 174 15.48 6.44 5.37
C MET A 174 14.62 7.40 4.55
N GLY A 175 13.89 6.90 3.56
CA GLY A 175 12.97 7.65 2.71
C GLY A 175 12.22 6.73 1.78
N HIS A 176 11.45 7.32 0.86
CA HIS A 176 10.89 6.62 -0.28
C HIS A 176 10.82 7.54 -1.50
N VAL A 177 10.68 6.93 -2.67
CA VAL A 177 10.42 7.63 -3.93
C VAL A 177 9.12 7.09 -4.50
N THR A 178 8.21 7.98 -4.88
CA THR A 178 6.97 7.63 -5.56
C THR A 178 7.07 8.10 -7.00
N GLN A 179 6.97 7.19 -7.98
CA GLN A 179 6.92 7.51 -9.40
C GLN A 179 5.51 7.27 -9.94
N VAL A 180 4.92 8.28 -10.56
CA VAL A 180 3.63 8.20 -11.26
C VAL A 180 3.88 8.18 -12.77
N ASP A 181 3.52 7.08 -13.42
CA ASP A 181 3.63 6.95 -14.86
C ASP A 181 2.42 7.58 -15.56
N ALA A 182 2.64 8.15 -16.74
CA ALA A 182 1.57 8.69 -17.55
C ALA A 182 0.62 7.57 -17.98
N ILE A 183 -0.69 7.82 -17.87
CA ILE A 183 -1.69 6.95 -18.50
C ILE A 183 -1.56 7.17 -20.01
N PRO A 184 -1.23 6.14 -20.81
CA PRO A 184 -1.19 6.29 -22.26
C PRO A 184 -2.55 6.83 -22.73
N PRO A 185 -2.59 7.80 -23.66
CA PRO A 185 -3.85 8.19 -24.26
C PRO A 185 -4.51 6.93 -24.84
N LYS A 186 -5.82 6.76 -24.59
CA LYS A 186 -6.58 5.69 -25.24
C LYS A 186 -6.39 5.87 -26.75
N THR A 187 -5.79 4.87 -27.40
CA THR A 187 -5.82 4.79 -28.87
C THR A 187 -7.29 4.71 -29.28
N ALA A 188 -7.73 5.69 -30.06
CA ALA A 188 -9.08 5.76 -30.62
C ALA A 188 -9.33 4.63 -31.62
#